data_AF-A0A1Q1FIK7-F1
#
_entry.id   AF-A0A1Q1FIK7-F1
#
_cell.length_a   1.000
_cell.length_b   1.000
_cell.length_c   1.000
_cell.angle_alpha   90.00
_cell.angle_beta   90.00
_cell.angle_gamma   90.00
#
_symmetry.space_group_name_H-M   'P 1'
#
loop_
_entity.id
_entity.type
_entity.pdbx_description
1 polymer ?
#
loop_
_entity_poly.entity_id
_entity_poly.type
_entity_poly.pdbx_seq_one_letter_code
_entity_poly.pdbx_strand_id
1 'polypeptide(L)' 'MALRLPLALFGLVELLAPRKVVDFWMDLAVSEDSEVELRPWVYTAARVEGILILLWVFTRARGDESDE' A
#
# COMPACT_ATOMS: atom_id res chain seq x y z
N MET A 1 -17.50 1.01 -7.61
CA MET A 1 -17.26 1.61 -6.27
C MET A 1 -16.65 0.66 -5.24
N ALA A 2 -17.11 -0.58 -5.08
CA ALA A 2 -16.79 -1.44 -3.92
C ALA A 2 -15.28 -1.64 -3.61
N LEU A 3 -14.40 -1.66 -4.62
CA LEU A 3 -12.96 -1.87 -4.40
C LEU A 3 -12.18 -0.57 -4.12
N ARG A 4 -12.72 0.61 -4.44
CA ARG A 4 -11.98 1.88 -4.34
C ARG A 4 -11.67 2.27 -2.89
N LEU A 5 -12.66 2.10 -2.00
CA LEU A 5 -12.51 2.43 -0.59
C LEU A 5 -11.46 1.55 0.12
N PRO A 6 -11.49 0.20 0.00
CA PRO A 6 -10.45 -0.63 0.62
C PRO A 6 -9.07 -0.36 0.02
N LEU A 7 -8.96 -0.10 -1.30
CA LEU A 7 -7.70 0.30 -1.93
C LEU A 7 -7.18 1.64 -1.38
N ALA A 8 -8.04 2.65 -1.22
CA ALA A 8 -7.63 3.93 -0.66
C ALA A 8 -7.18 3.80 0.80
N LEU A 9 -7.91 3.02 1.61
CA LEU A 9 -7.51 2.72 2.99
C LEU A 9 -6.16 2.01 3.02
N PHE A 10 -5.96 1.01 2.16
CA PHE A 10 -4.71 0.28 2.07
C PHE A 10 -3.54 1.20 1.69
N GLY A 11 -3.67 1.98 0.61
CA GLY A 11 -2.62 2.91 0.19
C GLY A 11 -2.31 3.99 1.23
N LEU A 12 -3.31 4.44 2.00
CA LEU A 12 -3.11 5.37 3.11
C LEU A 12 -2.35 4.75 4.28
N VAL A 13 -2.71 3.52 4.68
CA VAL A 13 -2.03 2.78 5.74
C VAL A 13 -0.58 2.51 5.37
N GLU A 14 -0.33 2.13 4.12
CA GLU A 14 1.01 1.87 3.62
C GLU A 14 1.88 3.13 3.56
N LEU A 15 1.30 4.27 3.18
CA LEU A 15 1.99 5.56 3.19
C LEU A 15 2.38 6.01 4.61
N LEU A 16 1.45 5.88 5.57
CA LEU A 16 1.65 6.37 6.94
C LEU A 16 2.45 5.42 7.82
N ALA A 17 2.23 4.11 7.65
CA ALA A 17 2.80 3.06 8.49
C ALA A 17 3.46 1.94 7.66
N PRO A 18 4.41 2.25 6.76
CA PRO A 18 5.00 1.26 5.84
C PRO A 18 5.68 0.12 6.59
N ARG A 19 6.30 0.40 7.74
CA ARG A 19 6.98 -0.62 8.55
C ARG A 19 5.99 -1.68 9.03
N LYS A 20 4.85 -1.28 9.58
CA LYS A 20 3.84 -2.23 10.07
C LYS A 20 3.28 -3.10 8.96
N VAL A 21 3.07 -2.54 7.77
CA VAL A 21 2.56 -3.28 6.61
C VAL A 21 3.60 -4.28 6.12
N VAL A 22 4.83 -3.82 5.86
CA VAL A 22 5.91 -4.67 5.37
C VAL A 22 6.25 -5.76 6.38
N ASP A 23 6.40 -5.40 7.66
CA ASP A 23 6.76 -6.35 8.71
C ASP A 23 5.65 -7.42 8.90
N PHE A 24 4.37 -7.04 8.84
CA PHE A 24 3.25 -8.00 8.90
C PHE A 24 3.26 -8.98 7.72
N TRP A 25 3.47 -8.50 6.50
CA TRP A 25 3.52 -9.37 5.33
C TRP A 25 4.75 -10.27 5.32
N MET A 26 5.87 -9.76 5.85
CA MET A 26 7.10 -10.52 6.01
C MET A 26 6.95 -11.64 7.04
N ASP A 27 6.35 -11.35 8.19
CA ASP A 27 6.03 -12.35 9.22
C ASP A 27 5.12 -13.47 8.66
N LEU A 28 4.21 -13.13 7.76
CA LEU A 28 3.32 -14.10 7.12
C LEU A 28 4.00 -14.89 5.98
N ALA A 29 4.87 -14.24 5.21
CA ALA A 29 5.46 -14.82 4.00
C ALA A 29 6.73 -15.63 4.26
N VAL A 30 7.42 -15.35 5.37
CA VAL A 30 8.73 -15.91 5.70
C VAL A 30 8.60 -16.91 6.85
N SER A 31 9.26 -18.06 6.70
CA SER A 31 9.32 -19.06 7.77
C SER A 31 10.30 -18.64 8.85
N GLU A 32 10.06 -19.01 10.11
CA GLU A 32 10.85 -18.56 11.27
C GLU A 32 12.36 -18.89 11.15
N ASP A 33 12.73 -19.93 10.41
CA ASP A 33 14.13 -20.32 10.16
C ASP A 33 14.85 -19.46 9.09
N SER A 34 14.15 -18.52 8.45
CA SER A 34 14.73 -17.68 7.39
C SER A 34 15.17 -16.33 7.95
N GLU A 35 16.49 -16.09 7.97
CA GLU A 35 17.03 -14.77 8.26
C GLU A 35 16.75 -13.81 7.09
N VAL A 36 15.80 -12.87 7.27
CA VAL A 36 15.54 -11.82 6.29
C VAL A 36 15.78 -10.44 6.88
N GLU A 37 16.79 -9.77 6.36
CA GLU A 37 17.09 -8.37 6.68
C GLU A 37 16.40 -7.42 5.67
N LEU A 38 15.38 -6.70 6.14
CA LEU A 38 14.72 -5.67 5.34
C LEU A 38 15.63 -4.45 5.20
N ARG A 39 15.96 -4.12 3.95
CA ARG A 39 16.73 -2.90 3.67
C ARG A 39 15.87 -1.65 3.90
N PRO A 40 16.44 -0.53 4.37
CA PRO A 40 15.68 0.69 4.65
C PRO A 40 14.88 1.23 3.45
N TRP A 41 15.35 0.98 2.22
CA TRP A 41 14.67 1.42 1.00
C TRP A 41 13.35 0.68 0.73
N VAL A 42 13.14 -0.51 1.31
CA VAL A 42 11.89 -1.27 1.16
C VAL A 42 10.71 -0.48 1.72
N TYR A 43 10.91 0.17 2.87
CA TYR A 43 9.88 1.03 3.46
C TYR A 43 9.63 2.30 2.63
N THR A 44 10.65 2.80 1.93
CA THR A 44 10.47 3.90 0.96
C THR A 44 9.68 3.42 -0.26
N ALA A 45 9.94 2.21 -0.77
CA ALA A 45 9.18 1.62 -1.86
C ALA A 45 7.71 1.42 -1.49
N ALA A 46 7.41 0.88 -0.31
CA ALA A 46 6.05 0.75 0.22
C ALA A 46 5.33 2.11 0.29
N ARG A 47 6.02 3.18 0.73
CA ARG A 47 5.42 4.53 0.70
C ARG A 47 5.08 5.00 -0.70
N VAL A 48 5.95 4.72 -1.68
CA VAL A 48 5.69 5.07 -3.08
C VAL A 48 4.51 4.26 -3.62
N GLU A 49 4.42 2.97 -3.31
CA GLU A 49 3.27 2.13 -3.64
C GLU A 49 1.97 2.70 -3.10
N GLY A 50 1.92 3.04 -1.81
CA GLY A 50 0.76 3.68 -1.20
C GLY A 50 0.34 4.99 -1.90
N ILE A 51 1.31 5.83 -2.30
CA ILE A 51 1.04 7.04 -3.09
C ILE A 51 0.42 6.69 -4.45
N LEU A 52 0.99 5.71 -5.17
CA LEU A 52 0.49 5.31 -6.49
C LEU A 52 -0.94 4.75 -6.40
N ILE A 53 -1.23 3.94 -5.37
CA ILE A 53 -2.58 3.43 -5.11
C ILE A 53 -3.56 4.58 -4.87
N LEU A 54 -3.20 5.53 -4.00
CA LEU A 54 -4.04 6.70 -3.73
C LEU A 54 -4.27 7.54 -4.99
N LEU A 55 -3.23 7.83 -5.75
CA LEU A 55 -3.34 8.57 -7.02
C LEU A 55 -4.26 7.85 -8.00
N TRP A 56 -4.13 6.53 -8.15
CA TRP A 56 -5.00 5.74 -9.01
C TRP A 56 -6.47 5.80 -8.56
N VAL A 57 -6.73 5.68 -7.25
CA VAL A 57 -8.10 5.78 -6.73
C VAL A 57 -8.68 7.17 -6.98
N PHE A 58 -7.93 8.24 -6.71
CA PHE A 58 -8.41 9.62 -6.89
C PHE A 58 -8.62 10.00 -8.36
N THR A 59 -7.73 9.60 -9.25
CA THR A 59 -7.89 9.85 -10.71
C THR A 59 -9.12 9.13 -11.25
N ARG A 60 -9.39 7.90 -10.78
CA ARG A 60 -10.57 7.13 -11.20
C ARG A 60 -11.86 7.51 -10.48
N ALA A 61 -11.80 8.27 -9.39
CA ALA A 61 -12.97 8.92 -8.79
C ALA A 61 -13.38 10.16 -9.59
N ARG A 62 -12.39 10.95 -10.04
CA ARG A 62 -12.62 12.15 -10.86
C ARG A 62 -13.22 11.85 -12.23
N GLY A 63 -12.84 10.73 -12.85
CA GLY A 63 -13.40 10.29 -14.13
C GLY A 63 -14.88 9.89 -14.07
N ASP A 64 -15.33 9.33 -12.93
CA ASP A 64 -16.76 9.02 -12.74
C ASP A 64 -17.60 10.29 -12.54
N GLU A 65 -17.07 11.33 -11.88
CA GLU A 65 -17.76 12.63 -11.69
C GLU A 65 -17.98 13.40 -13.01
N SER A 66 -17.23 13.10 -14.07
CA SER A 66 -17.32 13.80 -15.37
C SER A 66 -18.26 13.16 -16.39
N ASP A 67 -18.77 11.95 -16.12
CA ASP A 67 -19.70 11.21 -17.00
C ASP A 67 -21.17 11.26 -16.50
N GLU A 68 -21.47 12.02 -15.44
CA GLU A 68 -22.83 12.29 -14.92
C GLU A 68 -23.41 13.65 -15.35
#